data_AF-A0A1C7IFD3-F1
#
_entry.id   AF-A0A1C7IFD3-F1
#
_cell.length_a   1.000
_cell.length_b   1.000
_cell.length_c   1.000
_cell.angle_alpha   90.00
_cell.angle_beta   90.00
_cell.angle_gamma   90.00
#
_symmetry.space_group_name_H-M   'P 1'
#
loop_
_entity.id
_entity.type
_entity.pdbx_description
1 polymer ?
#
loop_
_entity_poly.entity_id
_entity_poly.type
_entity_poly.pdbx_seq_one_letter_code
_entity_poly.pdbx_strand_id
1 'polypeptide(L)'
;MSLENITEDMKRMLLFWMSFMQTNEKLLQESQIKPQEPENLYPQVLVEDEETQILVQYSRGRTVDLRRVSKCMYYVHGVKEEEVCIQLDADHRMDFRIKDCRGDILDEGSWENISMANITVPTGGLVKFIKEE
;
A
#
# COMPACT_ATOMS: atom_id res chain seq x y z
N MET A 1 -21.53 2.44 -16.78
CA MET A 1 -20.78 1.26 -17.28
C MET A 1 -21.63 0.04 -16.94
N SER A 2 -22.12 -0.71 -17.94
CA SER A 2 -22.93 -1.91 -17.67
C SER A 2 -22.02 -3.05 -17.21
N LEU A 3 -22.52 -3.90 -16.31
CA LEU A 3 -21.83 -5.14 -15.92
C LEU A 3 -21.57 -6.05 -17.14
N GLU A 4 -22.37 -5.88 -18.20
CA GLU A 4 -22.28 -6.59 -19.48
C GLU A 4 -21.03 -6.20 -20.30
N ASN A 5 -20.41 -5.05 -20.01
CA ASN A 5 -19.25 -4.54 -20.76
C ASN A 5 -17.94 -4.66 -19.97
N ILE A 6 -17.90 -5.51 -18.95
CA ILE A 6 -16.69 -5.70 -18.13
C ILE A 6 -15.67 -6.56 -18.89
N THR A 7 -14.50 -6.00 -19.16
CA THR A 7 -13.39 -6.76 -19.75
C THR A 7 -12.81 -7.72 -18.72
N GLU A 8 -12.03 -8.71 -19.17
CA GLU A 8 -11.41 -9.65 -18.24
C GLU A 8 -10.43 -8.94 -17.28
N ASP A 9 -9.65 -7.98 -17.77
CA ASP A 9 -8.76 -7.16 -16.93
C ASP A 9 -9.53 -6.38 -15.85
N MET A 10 -10.69 -5.83 -16.20
CA MET A 10 -11.53 -5.15 -15.22
C MET A 10 -12.09 -6.12 -14.17
N LYS A 11 -12.48 -7.34 -14.56
CA LYS A 11 -12.92 -8.36 -13.59
C LYS A 11 -11.79 -8.72 -12.64
N ARG A 12 -10.58 -8.95 -13.15
CA ARG A 12 -9.40 -9.27 -12.35
C ARG A 12 -9.09 -8.17 -11.33
N MET A 13 -9.10 -6.92 -11.78
CA MET A 13 -8.96 -5.75 -10.91
C MET A 13 -10.05 -5.71 -9.82
N LEU A 14 -11.32 -5.85 -10.18
CA LEU A 14 -12.41 -5.83 -9.19
C LEU A 14 -12.29 -6.96 -8.18
N LEU A 15 -12.02 -8.19 -8.63
CA LEU A 15 -11.85 -9.35 -7.77
C LEU A 15 -10.68 -9.16 -6.80
N PHE A 16 -9.55 -8.64 -7.29
CA PHE A 16 -8.40 -8.33 -6.47
C PHE A 16 -8.74 -7.35 -5.34
N TRP A 17 -9.33 -6.19 -5.68
CA TRP A 17 -9.66 -5.17 -4.69
C TRP A 17 -10.78 -5.61 -3.74
N MET A 18 -11.80 -6.33 -4.22
CA MET A 18 -12.83 -6.90 -3.36
C MET A 18 -12.24 -7.90 -2.37
N SER A 19 -11.33 -8.78 -2.82
CA SER A 19 -10.66 -9.72 -1.94
C SER A 19 -9.77 -9.01 -0.91
N PHE A 20 -9.06 -7.96 -1.32
CA PHE A 20 -8.29 -7.12 -0.40
C PHE A 20 -9.17 -6.47 0.66
N MET A 21 -10.29 -5.86 0.27
CA MET A 21 -11.23 -5.23 1.19
C MET A 21 -11.90 -6.24 2.13
N GLN A 22 -12.27 -7.42 1.64
CA GLN A 22 -12.83 -8.51 2.46
C GLN A 22 -11.81 -9.02 3.48
N THR A 23 -10.56 -9.19 3.07
CA THR A 23 -9.48 -9.65 3.95
C THR A 23 -9.20 -8.66 5.08
N ASN A 24 -9.35 -7.36 4.80
CA ASN A 24 -9.08 -6.28 5.75
C ASN A 24 -10.38 -5.61 6.25
N GLU A 25 -11.52 -6.30 6.16
CA GLU A 25 -12.85 -5.72 6.40
C GLU A 25 -12.96 -5.08 7.79
N LYS A 26 -12.51 -5.82 8.81
CA LYS A 26 -12.53 -5.36 10.20
C LYS A 26 -11.73 -4.07 10.38
N LEU A 27 -10.49 -4.04 9.89
CA LEU A 27 -9.62 -2.86 9.94
C LEU A 27 -10.27 -1.67 9.23
N LEU A 28 -10.83 -1.88 8.05
CA LEU A 28 -11.46 -0.83 7.23
C LEU A 28 -12.78 -0.29 7.82
N GLN A 29 -13.55 -1.12 8.55
CA GLN A 29 -14.85 -0.73 9.09
C GLN A 29 -14.80 -0.25 10.55
N GLU A 30 -13.91 -0.81 11.37
CA GLU A 30 -13.89 -0.55 12.82
C GLU A 30 -12.82 0.48 13.23
N SER A 31 -11.81 0.72 12.39
CA SER A 31 -10.72 1.62 12.75
C SER A 31 -10.99 3.06 12.30
N GLN A 32 -10.40 4.00 13.03
CA GLN A 32 -10.49 5.41 12.66
C GLN A 32 -9.70 5.66 11.37
N ILE A 33 -10.36 6.29 10.39
CA ILE A 33 -9.68 6.87 9.22
C ILE A 33 -8.88 8.09 9.66
N LYS A 34 -7.56 8.06 9.45
CA LYS A 34 -6.60 9.08 9.84
C LYS A 34 -6.08 9.80 8.59
N PRO A 35 -6.76 10.85 8.13
CA PRO A 35 -6.22 11.71 7.07
C PRO A 35 -5.00 12.49 7.58
N GLN A 36 -3.93 12.52 6.78
CA GLN A 36 -2.79 13.39 7.02
C GLN A 36 -2.97 14.67 6.20
N GLU A 37 -2.68 15.83 6.80
CA GLU A 37 -2.84 17.15 6.17
C GLU A 37 -4.19 17.33 5.43
N PRO A 38 -5.36 17.24 6.12
CA PRO A 38 -6.67 17.41 5.50
C PRO A 38 -6.82 18.70 4.66
N GLU A 39 -6.16 19.77 5.08
CA GLU A 39 -6.08 21.05 4.38
C GLU A 39 -5.41 20.98 3.00
N ASN A 40 -4.68 19.90 2.72
CA ASN A 40 -3.94 19.65 1.49
C ASN A 40 -4.56 18.54 0.62
N LEU A 41 -5.89 18.40 0.67
CA LEU A 41 -6.63 17.40 -0.11
C LEU A 41 -6.25 15.95 0.21
N TYR A 42 -5.91 15.68 1.47
CA TYR A 42 -5.68 14.31 1.96
C TYR A 42 -4.56 13.58 1.19
N PRO A 43 -3.33 14.13 1.17
CA PRO A 43 -2.22 13.55 0.41
C PRO A 43 -1.94 12.10 0.78
N GLN A 44 -2.16 11.74 2.04
CA GLN A 44 -2.08 10.39 2.58
C GLN A 44 -3.22 10.13 3.55
N VAL A 45 -3.76 8.91 3.55
CA VAL A 45 -4.80 8.46 4.47
C VAL A 45 -4.39 7.12 5.04
N LEU A 46 -4.43 7.02 6.36
CA LEU A 46 -4.02 5.82 7.10
C LEU A 46 -5.22 5.23 7.86
N VAL A 47 -5.32 3.91 7.88
CA VAL A 47 -6.02 3.15 8.92
C VAL A 47 -5.05 2.16 9.54
N GLU A 48 -5.16 1.92 10.83
CA GLU A 48 -4.26 1.00 11.54
C GLU A 48 -4.91 0.38 12.76
N ASP A 49 -4.49 -0.85 13.06
CA ASP A 49 -4.63 -1.49 14.37
C ASP A 49 -3.24 -1.78 14.95
N GLU A 50 -3.14 -2.67 15.94
CA GLU A 50 -1.88 -3.00 16.61
C GLU A 50 -0.86 -3.71 15.68
N GLU A 51 -1.33 -4.45 14.68
CA GLU A 51 -0.48 -5.27 13.80
C GLU A 51 -0.39 -4.71 12.37
N THR A 52 -1.48 -4.18 11.83
CA THR A 52 -1.64 -3.90 10.41
C THR A 52 -1.95 -2.44 10.16
N GLN A 53 -1.28 -1.87 9.16
CA GLN A 53 -1.49 -0.53 8.65
C GLN A 53 -1.92 -0.59 7.17
N ILE A 54 -2.84 0.26 6.75
CA ILE A 54 -3.14 0.51 5.34
C ILE A 54 -2.98 2.00 5.07
N LEU A 55 -1.96 2.35 4.29
CA LEU A 55 -1.65 3.70 3.87
C LEU A 55 -2.01 3.87 2.39
N VAL A 56 -2.87 4.84 2.09
CA VAL A 56 -3.16 5.25 0.71
C VAL A 56 -2.51 6.60 0.45
N GLN A 57 -1.85 6.76 -0.69
CA GLN A 57 -1.24 8.02 -1.11
C GLN A 57 -1.92 8.55 -2.38
N TYR A 58 -2.37 9.81 -2.34
CA TYR A 58 -3.02 10.51 -3.44
C TYR A 58 -2.19 11.68 -3.99
N SER A 59 -1.11 12.07 -3.31
CA SER A 59 -0.23 13.17 -3.74
C SER A 59 1.20 12.72 -4.02
N ARG A 60 1.83 13.41 -4.98
CA ARG A 60 3.24 13.23 -5.36
C ARG A 60 4.21 13.72 -4.29
N GLY A 61 5.47 13.31 -4.37
CA GLY A 61 6.56 13.82 -3.52
C GLY A 61 6.42 13.47 -2.03
N ARG A 62 5.67 12.41 -1.71
CA ARG A 62 5.54 11.88 -0.34
C ARG A 62 6.37 10.61 -0.21
N THR A 63 6.93 10.43 0.97
CA THR A 63 7.62 9.20 1.36
C THR A 63 6.66 8.26 2.08
N VAL A 64 6.95 6.97 2.04
CA VAL A 64 6.30 5.96 2.89
C VAL A 64 7.23 5.68 4.07
N ASP A 65 6.74 5.91 5.29
CA ASP A 65 7.53 5.69 6.50
C ASP A 65 7.21 4.34 7.13
N LEU A 66 8.15 3.39 7.03
CA LEU A 66 8.03 2.05 7.62
C LEU A 66 8.65 1.93 9.01
N ARG A 67 9.31 2.98 9.53
CA ARG A 67 10.02 2.92 10.82
C ARG A 67 9.07 2.65 12.00
N ARG A 68 7.81 3.02 11.85
CA ARG A 68 6.76 2.86 12.88
C ARG A 68 5.81 1.69 12.60
N VAL A 69 6.13 0.84 11.62
CA VAL A 69 5.33 -0.35 11.34
C VAL A 69 5.60 -1.40 12.40
N SER A 70 4.53 -1.87 13.05
CA SER A 70 4.62 -2.95 14.04
C SER A 70 4.94 -4.29 13.37
N LYS A 71 4.15 -4.67 12.36
CA LYS A 71 4.25 -5.99 11.72
C LYS A 71 3.95 -5.96 10.22
N CYS A 72 2.84 -5.36 9.80
CA CYS A 72 2.44 -5.32 8.39
C CYS A 72 1.98 -3.94 7.97
N MET A 73 2.42 -3.48 6.79
CA MET A 73 1.84 -2.32 6.12
C MET A 73 1.43 -2.68 4.69
N TYR A 74 0.21 -2.28 4.32
CA TYR A 74 -0.22 -2.18 2.94
C TYR A 74 -0.11 -0.74 2.47
N TYR A 75 0.59 -0.51 1.37
CA TYR A 75 0.68 0.78 0.70
C TYR A 75 -0.07 0.73 -0.62
N VAL A 76 -1.05 1.62 -0.79
CA VAL A 76 -1.82 1.78 -2.04
C VAL A 76 -1.34 3.03 -2.77
N HIS A 77 -0.84 2.82 -3.97
CA HIS A 77 -0.25 3.90 -4.78
C HIS A 77 -1.30 4.56 -5.68
N GLY A 78 -1.97 5.61 -5.17
CA GLY A 78 -3.00 6.36 -5.89
C GLY A 78 -2.46 7.51 -6.76
N VAL A 79 -1.16 7.54 -7.07
CA VAL A 79 -0.48 8.62 -7.79
C VAL A 79 -0.04 8.14 -9.18
N LYS A 80 0.21 9.08 -10.10
CA LYS A 80 0.73 8.80 -11.46
C LYS A 80 2.25 8.60 -11.53
N GLU A 81 2.97 9.07 -10.53
CA GLU A 81 4.43 8.99 -10.48
C GLU A 81 4.81 7.65 -9.88
N GLU A 82 5.45 6.78 -10.65
CA GLU A 82 5.64 5.39 -10.23
C GLU A 82 6.78 5.21 -9.22
N GLU A 83 7.68 6.18 -9.07
CA GLU A 83 8.78 6.09 -8.10
C GLU A 83 8.29 6.46 -6.69
N VAL A 84 8.53 5.58 -5.74
CA VAL A 84 8.16 5.78 -4.33
C VAL A 84 9.39 5.60 -3.45
N CYS A 85 9.66 6.61 -2.63
CA CYS A 85 10.72 6.56 -1.64
C CYS A 85 10.21 6.01 -0.31
N ILE A 86 10.85 4.95 0.16
CA ILE A 86 10.54 4.22 1.39
C ILE A 86 11.59 4.55 2.44
N GLN A 87 11.16 4.94 3.63
CA GLN A 87 12.01 5.13 4.80
C GLN A 87 11.94 3.92 5.71
N LEU A 88 13.08 3.39 6.10
CA LEU A 88 13.22 2.17 6.89
C LEU A 88 14.02 2.44 8.15
N ASP A 89 13.91 1.51 9.10
CA ASP A 89 14.85 1.41 10.21
C ASP A 89 15.94 0.41 9.83
N ALA A 90 17.21 0.82 9.92
CA ALA A 90 18.32 0.04 9.41
C ALA A 90 18.52 -1.29 10.17
N ASP A 91 18.02 -1.35 11.41
CA ASP A 91 18.23 -2.50 12.31
C ASP A 91 17.22 -3.63 12.09
N HIS A 92 16.29 -3.49 11.13
CA HIS A 92 15.24 -4.46 10.90
C HIS A 92 15.23 -4.99 9.47
N ARG A 93 14.90 -6.29 9.34
CA ARG A 93 14.60 -6.93 8.07
C ARG A 93 13.15 -6.61 7.66
N MET A 94 12.98 -6.21 6.40
CA MET A 94 11.68 -5.87 5.83
C MET A 94 11.46 -6.63 4.53
N ASP A 95 10.47 -7.49 4.51
CA ASP A 95 10.00 -8.13 3.28
C ASP A 95 9.02 -7.21 2.56
N PHE A 96 9.07 -7.22 1.23
CA PHE A 96 8.13 -6.49 0.41
C PHE A 96 7.62 -7.32 -0.76
N ARG A 97 6.38 -7.03 -1.18
CA ARG A 97 5.78 -7.57 -2.40
C ARG A 97 4.96 -6.50 -3.09
N ILE A 98 5.29 -6.23 -4.35
CA ILE A 98 4.64 -5.23 -5.21
C ILE A 98 3.67 -5.95 -6.14
N LYS A 99 2.44 -5.46 -6.22
CA LYS A 99 1.42 -5.92 -7.15
C LYS A 99 0.87 -4.78 -7.99
N ASP A 100 0.48 -5.09 -9.22
CA ASP A 100 -0.30 -4.17 -10.04
C ASP A 100 -1.77 -4.09 -9.57
N CYS A 101 -2.58 -3.27 -10.24
CA CYS A 101 -3.99 -3.08 -9.90
C CYS A 101 -4.88 -4.31 -10.15
N ARG A 102 -4.36 -5.34 -10.83
CA ARG A 102 -5.03 -6.62 -11.11
C ARG A 102 -4.57 -7.73 -10.17
N GLY A 103 -3.60 -7.45 -9.30
CA GLY A 103 -3.05 -8.39 -8.33
C GLY A 103 -1.86 -9.21 -8.84
N ASP A 104 -1.35 -8.92 -10.05
CA ASP A 104 -0.15 -9.56 -10.59
C ASP A 104 1.08 -9.08 -9.82
N ILE A 105 1.94 -10.01 -9.40
CA ILE A 105 3.19 -9.68 -8.70
C ILE A 105 4.18 -9.10 -9.72
N LEU A 106 4.68 -7.91 -9.43
CA LEU A 106 5.68 -7.21 -10.24
C LEU A 106 7.09 -7.39 -9.69
N ASP A 107 7.23 -7.38 -8.37
CA ASP A 107 8.49 -7.53 -7.67
C ASP A 107 8.25 -8.02 -6.24
N GLU A 108 9.24 -8.71 -5.68
CA GLU A 108 9.25 -9.14 -4.29
C GLU A 108 10.67 -9.40 -3.82
N GLY A 109 10.90 -9.16 -2.53
CA GLY A 109 12.21 -9.36 -1.95
C GLY A 109 12.27 -8.92 -0.51
N SER A 110 13.49 -8.69 -0.04
CA SER A 110 13.77 -8.33 1.35
C SER A 110 14.86 -7.27 1.40
N TRP A 111 14.72 -6.40 2.39
CA TRP A 111 15.69 -5.37 2.72
C TRP A 111 16.24 -5.62 4.11
N GLU A 112 17.57 -5.51 4.25
CA GLU A 112 18.29 -5.60 5.51
C GLU A 112 19.37 -4.53 5.54
N ASN A 113 19.60 -3.91 6.71
CA ASN A 113 20.70 -2.96 6.90
C ASN A 113 20.64 -1.74 5.94
N ILE A 114 19.45 -1.30 5.55
CA ILE A 114 19.21 -0.09 4.77
C ILE A 114 18.24 0.84 5.47
N SER A 115 18.43 2.15 5.33
CA SER A 115 17.54 3.18 5.90
C SER A 115 16.59 3.79 4.88
N MET A 116 16.80 3.50 3.59
CA MET A 116 16.01 4.04 2.49
C MET A 116 16.04 3.08 1.30
N ALA A 117 14.91 2.98 0.61
CA ALA A 117 14.80 2.28 -0.67
C ALA A 117 13.91 3.08 -1.62
N ASN A 118 14.19 2.99 -2.92
CA ASN A 118 13.27 3.45 -3.96
C ASN A 118 12.70 2.23 -4.66
N ILE A 119 11.39 2.23 -4.86
CA ILE A 119 10.67 1.18 -5.59
C ILE A 119 9.81 1.80 -6.69
N THR A 120 9.51 1.01 -7.71
CA THR A 120 8.58 1.38 -8.78
C THR A 120 7.23 0.70 -8.53
N VAL A 121 6.18 1.49 -8.33
CA VAL A 121 4.81 1.01 -8.11
C VAL A 121 3.89 1.68 -9.13
N PRO A 122 3.20 0.93 -10.00
CA PRO A 122 2.31 1.55 -10.98
C PRO A 122 1.11 2.20 -10.28
N THR A 123 0.44 3.12 -10.96
CA THR A 123 -0.82 3.70 -10.48
C THR A 123 -1.85 2.62 -10.16
N GLY A 124 -2.42 2.68 -8.96
CA GLY A 124 -3.33 1.67 -8.44
C GLY A 124 -2.63 0.37 -8.05
N GLY A 125 -1.31 0.36 -7.92
CA GLY A 125 -0.56 -0.77 -7.37
C GLY A 125 -0.69 -0.87 -5.85
N LEU A 126 -0.41 -2.07 -5.34
CA LEU A 126 -0.39 -2.38 -3.92
C LEU A 126 1.00 -2.91 -3.54
N VAL A 127 1.59 -2.37 -2.48
CA VAL A 127 2.78 -2.95 -1.86
C VAL A 127 2.41 -3.49 -0.50
N LYS A 128 2.80 -4.73 -0.20
CA LYS A 128 2.74 -5.29 1.14
C LYS A 128 4.15 -5.31 1.72
N PHE A 129 4.32 -4.71 2.88
CA PHE A 129 5.54 -4.74 3.69
C PHE A 129 5.30 -5.60 4.94
N ILE A 130 6.27 -6.44 5.29
CA ILE A 130 6.23 -7.28 6.50
C ILE A 130 7.55 -7.08 7.25
N LYS A 131 7.45 -6.58 8.49
CA LYS A 131 8.59 -6.47 9.40
C LYS A 131 8.83 -7.83 10.05
N GLU A 132 10.02 -8.38 9.89
CA GLU A 132 10.44 -9.59 10.63
C GLU A 132 10.94 -9.20 12.02
N GLU A 133 10.67 -10.05 13.02
CA GLU A 133 11.09 -9.87 14.42
C GLU A 133 12.59 -10.12 14.63
#